data_AF-A0A427UGD3-F1
#
_entry.id   AF-A0A427UGD3-F1
#
_cell.length_a   1.000
_cell.length_b   1.000
_cell.length_c   1.000
_cell.angle_alpha   90.00
_cell.angle_beta   90.00
_cell.angle_gamma   90.00
#
_symmetry.space_group_name_H-M   'P 1'
#
loop_
_entity.id
_entity.type
_entity.pdbx_description
1 polymer ?
#
loop_
_entity_poly.entity_id
_entity_poly.type
_entity_poly.pdbx_seq_one_letter_code
_entity_poly.pdbx_strand_id
1 'polypeptide(L)'
;MNEKTNDITVLKIGGSVITDKSSDEGVAKEKSIMRIAREISFFEGRLIIVHGAGSFGHPQAQRYALADKFSAEGSAVTHRSV
;
A
#
# COMPACT_ATOMS: atom_id res chain seq x y z
N MET A 1 -22.20 -28.54 11.19
CA MET A 1 -21.83 -27.63 10.09
C MET A 1 -21.61 -26.27 10.74
N ASN A 2 -20.35 -25.86 10.92
CA ASN A 2 -20.08 -24.52 11.46
C ASN A 2 -20.41 -23.52 10.36
N GLU A 3 -21.35 -22.61 10.65
CA GLU A 3 -21.57 -21.41 9.87
C GLU A 3 -20.21 -20.73 9.71
N LYS A 4 -19.62 -20.79 8.49
CA LYS A 4 -18.46 -19.96 8.18
C LYS A 4 -18.96 -18.54 8.36
N THR A 5 -18.50 -17.87 9.42
CA THR A 5 -18.87 -16.49 9.66
C THR A 5 -18.53 -15.71 8.40
N ASN A 6 -19.50 -14.93 7.94
CA ASN A 6 -19.39 -14.13 6.74
C ASN A 6 -18.49 -12.91 7.07
N ASP A 7 -17.36 -13.10 7.73
CA ASP A 7 -16.53 -12.03 8.23
C ASP A 7 -15.50 -11.66 7.17
N ILE A 8 -15.27 -10.35 7.02
CA ILE A 8 -14.25 -9.82 6.12
C ILE A 8 -13.02 -9.52 6.95
N THR A 9 -11.89 -10.10 6.55
CA THR A 9 -10.58 -9.73 7.10
C THR A 9 -9.99 -8.60 6.27
N VAL A 10 -9.44 -7.59 6.94
CA VAL A 10 -8.69 -6.50 6.28
C VAL A 10 -7.23 -6.60 6.69
N LEU A 11 -6.35 -6.79 5.72
CA LEU A 11 -4.89 -6.83 5.91
C LEU A 11 -4.27 -5.55 5.36
N LYS A 12 -3.63 -4.76 6.23
CA LYS A 12 -2.84 -3.59 5.83
C LYS A 12 -1.35 -3.94 5.79
N ILE A 13 -0.76 -3.84 4.60
CA ILE A 13 0.68 -3.99 4.38
C ILE A 13 1.32 -2.61 4.41
N GLY A 14 2.22 -2.36 5.36
CA GLY A 14 2.92 -1.08 5.46
C GLY A 14 3.84 -0.83 4.26
N GLY A 15 3.81 0.39 3.69
CA GLY A 15 4.68 0.76 2.57
C GLY A 15 6.17 0.56 2.86
N SER A 16 6.62 0.74 4.11
CA SER A 16 8.00 0.46 4.53
C SER A 16 8.47 -0.98 4.29
N VAL A 17 7.54 -1.92 4.26
CA VAL A 17 7.82 -3.35 4.09
C VAL A 17 7.98 -3.70 2.61
N ILE A 18 7.19 -3.04 1.75
CA ILE A 18 7.10 -3.34 0.30
C ILE A 18 7.77 -2.29 -0.59
N THR A 19 8.26 -1.19 -0.02
CA THR A 19 9.02 -0.16 -0.75
C THR A 19 10.32 0.16 -0.02
N ASP A 20 11.29 0.69 -0.75
CA ASP A 20 12.50 1.26 -0.18
C ASP A 20 12.31 2.76 0.13
N LYS A 21 12.49 3.14 1.39
CA LYS A 21 12.32 4.53 1.86
C LYS A 21 13.54 5.41 1.58
N SER A 22 14.71 4.84 1.30
CA SER A 22 15.92 5.62 1.00
C SER A 22 16.00 6.08 -0.45
N SER A 23 15.07 5.66 -1.30
CA SER A 23 14.98 6.10 -2.68
C SER A 23 14.00 7.26 -2.79
N ASP A 24 14.45 8.37 -3.38
CA ASP A 24 13.60 9.52 -3.74
C ASP A 24 12.63 9.17 -4.88
N GLU A 25 12.95 8.11 -5.64
CA GLU A 25 12.08 7.49 -6.64
C GLU A 25 11.42 6.21 -6.07
N GLY A 26 10.19 5.91 -6.49
CA GLY A 26 9.47 4.75 -5.98
C GLY A 26 10.17 3.44 -6.34
N VAL A 27 10.74 2.76 -5.33
CA VAL A 27 11.40 1.46 -5.50
C VAL A 27 10.63 0.38 -4.74
N ALA A 28 10.17 -0.63 -5.48
CA ALA A 28 9.46 -1.78 -4.91
C ALA A 28 10.45 -2.82 -4.37
N LYS A 29 10.18 -3.34 -3.17
CA LYS A 29 10.88 -4.49 -2.60
C LYS A 29 10.24 -5.78 -3.10
N GLU A 30 10.50 -6.14 -4.36
CA GLU A 30 9.89 -7.30 -5.03
C GLU A 30 10.00 -8.59 -4.21
N LYS A 31 11.15 -8.86 -3.58
CA LYS A 31 11.35 -10.03 -2.72
C LYS A 31 10.37 -10.06 -1.54
N SER A 32 10.15 -8.91 -0.89
CA SER A 32 9.18 -8.78 0.21
C SER A 32 7.76 -8.97 -0.30
N ILE A 33 7.40 -8.34 -1.43
CA ILE A 33 6.07 -8.45 -2.05
C ILE A 33 5.76 -9.91 -2.39
N MET A 34 6.68 -10.60 -3.07
CA MET A 34 6.51 -12.00 -3.48
C MET A 34 6.45 -12.97 -2.29
N ARG A 35 7.14 -12.66 -1.19
CA ARG A 35 7.03 -13.44 0.04
C ARG A 35 5.66 -13.25 0.69
N ILE A 36 5.22 -12.00 0.86
CA ILE A 36 3.93 -11.66 1.47
C ILE A 36 2.78 -12.22 0.64
N ALA A 37 2.83 -12.11 -0.69
CA ALA A 37 1.83 -12.69 -1.58
C ALA A 37 1.71 -14.22 -1.41
N ARG A 38 2.84 -14.92 -1.24
CA ARG A 38 2.85 -16.35 -0.94
C ARG A 38 2.23 -16.65 0.42
N GLU A 39 2.55 -15.88 1.46
CA GLU A 39 1.95 -16.05 2.80
C GLU A 39 0.42 -15.82 2.76
N ILE A 40 -0.03 -14.80 2.02
CA ILE A 40 -1.45 -14.47 1.84
C ILE A 40 -2.19 -15.56 1.06
N SER A 41 -1.53 -16.25 0.11
CA SER A 41 -2.20 -17.27 -0.70
C SER A 41 -2.75 -18.47 0.09
N PHE A 42 -2.31 -18.65 1.34
CA PHE A 42 -2.83 -19.67 2.25
C PHE A 42 -4.04 -19.21 3.07
N PHE A 43 -4.44 -17.94 2.97
CA PHE A 43 -5.59 -17.42 3.69
C PHE A 43 -6.90 -17.90 3.06
N GLU A 44 -7.76 -18.53 3.87
CA GLU A 44 -9.11 -18.91 3.47
C GLU A 44 -10.13 -17.90 4.02
N GLY A 45 -10.93 -17.30 3.13
CA GLY A 45 -12.01 -16.38 3.50
C GLY A 45 -12.04 -15.13 2.65
N ARG A 46 -12.85 -14.15 3.07
CA ARG A 46 -12.96 -12.85 2.37
C ARG A 46 -11.87 -11.92 2.87
N LEU A 47 -10.94 -11.55 2.00
CA LEU A 47 -9.80 -10.71 2.32
C LEU A 47 -9.83 -9.41 1.52
N ILE A 48 -9.71 -8.28 2.22
CA ILE A 48 -9.37 -6.99 1.64
C ILE A 48 -7.90 -6.71 1.94
N ILE A 49 -7.12 -6.43 0.91
CA ILE A 49 -5.71 -6.04 1.05
C ILE A 49 -5.62 -4.54 0.83
N VAL A 50 -5.03 -3.84 1.79
CA VAL A 50 -4.64 -2.44 1.68
C VAL A 50 -3.13 -2.39 1.77
N HIS A 51 -2.48 -1.52 0.99
CA HIS A 51 -1.06 -1.26 1.16
C HIS A 51 -0.78 0.22 1.38
N GLY A 52 0.31 0.52 2.08
CA GLY A 52 0.85 1.87 2.13
C GLY A 52 1.62 2.17 0.86
N ALA A 53 1.54 3.42 0.39
CA ALA A 53 2.25 3.90 -0.79
C ALA A 53 3.79 3.90 -0.63
N GLY A 54 4.31 4.08 0.59
CA GLY A 54 5.76 4.14 0.80
C GLY A 54 6.41 5.25 -0.03
N SER A 55 7.58 4.97 -0.61
CA SER A 55 8.35 5.90 -1.46
C SER A 55 7.65 6.26 -2.78
N PHE A 56 6.60 5.55 -3.17
CA PHE A 56 5.80 5.91 -4.34
C PHE A 56 4.84 7.08 -4.07
N GLY A 57 4.39 7.26 -2.82
CA GLY A 57 3.42 8.31 -2.47
C GLY A 57 4.02 9.46 -1.67
N HIS A 58 4.83 9.16 -0.64
CA HIS A 58 5.33 10.19 0.30
C HIS A 58 6.10 11.32 -0.39
N PRO A 59 7.03 11.06 -1.34
CA PRO A 59 7.75 12.13 -2.03
C PRO A 59 6.82 13.05 -2.82
N GLN A 60 5.82 12.49 -3.50
CA GLN A 60 4.85 13.26 -4.29
C GLN A 60 3.94 14.09 -3.39
N ALA A 61 3.42 13.50 -2.30
CA ALA A 61 2.57 14.22 -1.36
C ALA A 61 3.30 15.37 -0.67
N GLN A 62 4.58 15.18 -0.33
CA GLN A 62 5.45 16.21 0.24
C GLN A 62 5.74 17.33 -0.77
N ARG A 63 6.06 17.00 -2.02
CA ARG A 63 6.30 17.99 -3.09
C ARG A 63 5.15 18.97 -3.28
N TYR A 64 3.91 18.50 -3.14
CA TYR A 64 2.71 19.34 -3.28
C TYR A 64 2.16 19.87 -1.94
N ALA A 65 2.81 19.56 -0.81
CA ALA A 65 2.37 19.89 0.54
C ALA A 65 0.91 19.49 0.81
N LEU A 66 0.53 18.28 0.38
CA LEU A 66 -0.86 17.81 0.45
C LEU A 66 -1.39 17.62 1.89
N ALA A 67 -0.50 17.58 2.88
CA ALA A 67 -0.87 17.58 4.29
C ALA A 67 -1.38 18.96 4.76
N ASP A 68 -0.88 20.03 4.16
CA ASP A 68 -1.12 21.41 4.61
C ASP A 68 -2.16 22.12 3.73
N LYS A 69 -2.26 21.74 2.46
CA LYS A 69 -3.18 22.37 1.50
C LYS A 69 -3.70 21.38 0.46
N PHE A 70 -4.92 21.65 -0.02
CA PHE A 70 -5.46 20.95 -1.17
C PHE A 70 -4.74 21.40 -2.46
N SER A 71 -4.41 20.42 -3.32
CA SER A 71 -3.96 20.65 -4.69
C SER A 71 -4.55 19.56 -5.57
N ALA A 72 -5.44 19.93 -6.49
CA ALA A 72 -6.03 18.97 -7.43
C ALA A 72 -4.97 18.26 -8.28
N GLU A 73 -3.97 19.01 -8.74
CA GLU A 73 -2.81 18.47 -9.46
C GLU A 73 -2.01 17.52 -8.57
N GLY A 74 -1.68 17.95 -7.36
CA GLY A 74 -0.90 17.14 -6.42
C GLY A 74 -1.61 15.85 -6.06
N SER A 75 -2.91 15.90 -5.79
CA SER A 75 -3.73 14.69 -5.55
C SER A 75 -3.71 13.76 -6.76
N ALA A 76 -3.84 14.28 -7.98
CA ALA A 76 -3.82 13.48 -9.19
C ALA A 76 -2.42 12.87 -9.46
N VAL A 77 -1.35 13.62 -9.22
CA VAL A 77 0.03 13.12 -9.36
C VAL A 77 0.33 12.05 -8.31
N THR A 78 0.06 12.31 -7.03
CA THR A 78 0.26 11.33 -5.96
C THR A 78 -0.54 10.05 -6.19
N HIS A 79 -1.79 10.15 -6.65
CA HIS A 79 -2.60 8.96 -6.95
C HIS A 79 -2.05 8.13 -8.11
N ARG A 80 -1.52 8.77 -9.16
CA ARG A 80 -0.92 8.05 -10.31
C ARG A 80 0.44 7.43 -10.00
N SER A 81 1.09 7.87 -8.93
CA SER A 81 2.42 7.38 -8.56
C SER A 81 2.39 6.09 -7.76
N VAL A 82 1.23 5.60 -7.31
CA VAL A 82 1.09 4.46 -6.39
C VAL A 82 0.38 3.27 -7.01
#